data_AF-A0A1L3F589-F1
#
_entry.id   AF-A0A1L3F589-F1
#
_cell.length_a   1.000
_cell.length_b   1.000
_cell.length_c   1.000
_cell.angle_alpha   90.00
_cell.angle_beta   90.00
_cell.angle_gamma   90.00
#
_symmetry.space_group_name_H-M   'P 1'
#
loop_
_entity.id
_entity.type
_entity.pdbx_description
1 polymer ?
#
loop_
_entity_poly.entity_id
_entity_poly.type
_entity_poly.pdbx_seq_one_letter_code
_entity_poly.pdbx_strand_id
1 'polypeptide(L)'
;MTGATDPFSASIIPFEVPEQMRAFAEKGVSQARESYAKFKDAAETHNGTVEAVFTSANKGASEYTAKLVEFMKANTSAQLDFAQQLFGLKSPAEALELWTGHTRTQLETFQSQAKELAELTQRVAAETVEPIKASASKFYKPAA
;
A
#
# COMPACT_ATOMS: atom_id res chain seq x y z
N MET A 1 20.02 -17.66 66.52
CA MET A 1 19.60 -18.65 65.51
C MET A 1 18.17 -18.33 65.13
N THR A 2 17.89 -18.35 63.83
CA THR A 2 16.80 -17.73 63.06
C THR A 2 15.63 -18.67 62.75
N GLY A 3 14.46 -18.08 62.43
CA GLY A 3 13.38 -18.67 61.61
C GLY A 3 12.00 -18.60 62.26
N ALA A 4 10.91 -18.11 61.67
CA ALA A 4 10.64 -17.63 60.32
C ALA A 4 9.44 -16.67 60.33
N THR A 5 9.59 -15.48 59.75
CA THR A 5 8.49 -14.62 59.27
C THR A 5 8.53 -14.70 57.76
N ASP A 6 7.56 -15.41 57.17
CA ASP A 6 7.48 -15.63 55.73
C ASP A 6 6.86 -14.39 55.04
N PRO A 7 7.61 -13.68 54.18
CA PRO A 7 7.15 -12.49 53.47
C PRO A 7 6.26 -12.81 52.25
N PHE A 8 5.90 -14.06 52.02
CA PHE A 8 5.04 -14.48 50.90
C PHE A 8 3.60 -14.82 51.29
N SER A 9 3.09 -14.24 52.38
CA SER A 9 1.63 -14.15 52.59
C SER A 9 1.03 -13.07 51.68
N ALA A 10 1.06 -13.30 50.37
CA ALA A 10 0.28 -12.53 49.42
C ALA A 10 -1.13 -13.10 49.37
N SER A 11 -2.07 -12.32 49.90
CA SER A 11 -3.51 -12.52 49.78
C SER A 11 -3.90 -12.94 48.36
N ILE A 12 -4.50 -14.12 48.22
CA ILE A 12 -5.12 -14.54 46.96
C ILE A 12 -6.42 -13.74 46.85
N ILE A 13 -6.38 -12.60 46.16
CA ILE A 13 -7.59 -11.88 45.77
C ILE A 13 -8.27 -12.75 44.68
N PRO A 14 -9.51 -13.23 44.88
CA PRO A 14 -10.24 -13.91 43.84
C PRO A 14 -10.41 -12.97 42.65
N PHE A 15 -9.96 -13.38 41.47
CA PHE A 15 -10.19 -12.64 40.23
C PHE A 15 -11.65 -12.84 39.80
N GLU A 16 -12.57 -12.06 40.36
CA GLU A 16 -13.90 -11.88 39.78
C GLU A 16 -13.78 -10.93 38.59
N VAL A 17 -14.01 -11.45 37.38
CA VAL A 17 -14.11 -10.61 36.18
C VAL A 17 -15.30 -9.66 36.37
N PRO A 18 -15.09 -8.33 36.41
CA PRO A 18 -16.19 -7.38 36.60
C PRO A 18 -17.27 -7.61 35.55
N GLU A 19 -18.54 -7.54 35.95
CA GLU A 19 -19.67 -7.84 35.06
C GLU A 19 -19.68 -6.96 33.79
N GLN A 20 -19.13 -5.74 33.87
CA GLN A 20 -18.93 -4.86 32.72
C GLN A 20 -17.89 -5.40 31.73
N MET A 21 -16.81 -6.03 32.22
CA MET A 21 -15.80 -6.68 31.37
C MET A 21 -16.37 -7.92 30.70
N ARG A 22 -17.21 -8.67 31.41
CA ARG A 22 -17.92 -9.83 30.84
C ARG A 22 -18.92 -9.41 29.76
N ALA A 23 -19.76 -8.40 30.04
CA ALA A 23 -20.72 -7.88 29.07
C ALA A 23 -20.02 -7.25 27.85
N PHE A 24 -18.88 -6.58 28.04
CA PHE A 24 -18.05 -6.07 26.95
C PHE A 24 -17.47 -7.20 26.09
N ALA A 25 -16.96 -8.26 26.72
CA ALA A 25 -16.47 -9.44 26.01
C ALA A 25 -17.60 -10.17 25.25
N GLU A 26 -18.75 -10.38 25.88
CA GLU A 26 -19.92 -11.02 25.25
C GLU A 26 -20.44 -10.20 24.06
N LYS A 27 -20.51 -8.87 24.20
CA LYS A 27 -20.87 -7.97 23.10
C LYS A 27 -19.83 -7.96 21.98
N GLY A 28 -18.55 -7.92 22.31
CA GLY A 28 -17.45 -7.97 21.35
C GLY A 28 -17.44 -9.28 20.55
N VAL A 29 -17.65 -10.42 21.22
CA VAL A 29 -17.76 -11.74 20.58
C VAL A 29 -18.99 -11.82 19.68
N SER A 30 -20.14 -11.27 20.13
CA SER A 30 -21.34 -11.22 19.29
C SER A 30 -21.14 -10.35 18.05
N GLN A 31 -20.53 -9.16 18.19
CA GLN A 31 -20.22 -8.28 17.06
C GLN A 31 -19.19 -8.86 16.10
N ALA A 32 -18.19 -9.57 16.62
CA ALA A 32 -17.20 -10.28 15.80
C ALA A 32 -17.84 -11.44 15.03
N ARG A 33 -18.75 -12.20 15.66
CA ARG A 33 -19.51 -13.26 14.98
C ARG A 33 -20.45 -12.70 13.92
N GLU A 34 -21.13 -11.61 14.19
CA GLU A 34 -22.02 -10.96 13.22
C GLU A 34 -21.23 -10.38 12.05
N SER A 35 -20.09 -9.73 12.33
CA SER A 35 -19.20 -9.19 11.29
C SER A 35 -18.54 -10.31 10.48
N TYR A 36 -18.14 -11.41 11.12
CA TYR A 36 -17.63 -12.59 10.46
C TYR A 36 -18.70 -13.27 9.61
N ALA A 37 -19.95 -13.34 10.08
CA ALA A 37 -21.06 -13.89 9.31
C ALA A 37 -21.36 -13.02 8.07
N LYS A 38 -21.38 -11.68 8.21
CA LYS A 38 -21.52 -10.76 7.07
C LYS A 38 -20.35 -10.83 6.09
N PHE A 39 -19.13 -10.96 6.61
CA PHE A 39 -17.92 -11.14 5.79
C PHE A 39 -17.93 -12.49 5.07
N LYS A 40 -18.33 -13.56 5.75
CA LYS A 40 -18.46 -14.90 5.20
C LYS A 40 -19.56 -14.94 4.14
N ASP A 41 -20.71 -14.32 4.39
CA ASP A 41 -21.81 -14.21 3.43
C ASP A 41 -21.39 -13.39 2.20
N ALA A 42 -20.66 -12.28 2.37
CA ALA A 42 -20.06 -11.53 1.28
C ALA A 42 -18.99 -12.35 0.52
N ALA A 43 -18.15 -13.11 1.20
CA ALA A 43 -17.12 -13.95 0.59
C ALA A 43 -17.72 -15.17 -0.15
N GLU A 44 -18.75 -15.81 0.42
CA GLU A 44 -19.47 -16.94 -0.20
C GLU A 44 -20.36 -16.48 -1.36
N THR A 45 -20.85 -15.23 -1.35
CA THR A 45 -21.69 -14.67 -2.42
C THR A 45 -20.90 -13.98 -3.55
N HIS A 46 -19.63 -13.56 -3.34
CA HIS A 46 -18.82 -12.75 -4.28
C HIS A 46 -17.40 -13.29 -4.58
N ASN A 47 -17.24 -14.59 -4.80
CA ASN A 47 -15.92 -15.16 -5.12
C ASN A 47 -15.25 -14.47 -6.34
N GLY A 48 -16.04 -14.15 -7.39
CA GLY A 48 -15.55 -13.45 -8.59
C GLY A 48 -15.20 -11.98 -8.40
N THR A 49 -15.82 -11.25 -7.46
CA THR A 49 -15.48 -9.84 -7.20
C THR A 49 -14.18 -9.72 -6.44
N VAL A 50 -13.94 -10.59 -5.45
CA VAL A 50 -12.66 -10.63 -4.71
C VAL A 50 -11.52 -11.06 -5.64
N GLU A 51 -11.75 -12.08 -6.46
CA GLU A 51 -10.79 -12.50 -7.50
C GLU A 51 -10.49 -11.37 -8.49
N ALA A 52 -11.51 -10.62 -8.93
CA ALA A 52 -11.34 -9.47 -9.82
C ALA A 52 -10.54 -8.32 -9.17
N VAL A 53 -10.80 -8.01 -7.90
CA VAL A 53 -10.03 -7.01 -7.14
C VAL A 53 -8.57 -7.42 -7.03
N PHE A 54 -8.30 -8.69 -6.67
CA PHE A 54 -6.94 -9.20 -6.54
C PHE A 54 -6.20 -9.23 -7.89
N THR A 55 -6.92 -9.59 -8.96
CA THR A 55 -6.40 -9.57 -10.33
C THR A 55 -6.04 -8.15 -10.77
N SER A 56 -6.93 -7.17 -10.55
CA SER A 56 -6.67 -5.75 -10.84
C SER A 56 -5.48 -5.22 -10.04
N ALA A 57 -5.40 -5.55 -8.75
CA ALA A 57 -4.30 -5.13 -7.89
C ALA A 57 -2.96 -5.71 -8.35
N ASN A 58 -2.90 -7.01 -8.68
CA ASN A 58 -1.69 -7.66 -9.18
C ASN A 58 -1.25 -7.11 -10.54
N LYS A 59 -2.21 -6.89 -11.45
CA LYS A 59 -1.94 -6.24 -12.73
C LYS A 59 -1.35 -4.85 -12.52
N GLY A 60 -1.96 -4.04 -11.64
CA GLY A 60 -1.47 -2.72 -11.29
C GLY A 60 -0.06 -2.73 -10.69
N ALA A 61 0.22 -3.68 -9.78
CA ALA A 61 1.57 -3.87 -9.24
C ALA A 61 2.58 -4.22 -10.32
N SER A 62 2.23 -5.13 -11.23
CA SER A 62 3.10 -5.50 -12.36
C SER A 62 3.36 -4.31 -13.30
N GLU A 63 2.34 -3.51 -13.61
CA GLU A 63 2.48 -2.31 -14.44
C GLU A 63 3.37 -1.26 -13.75
N TYR A 64 3.22 -1.08 -12.44
CA TYR A 64 4.05 -0.20 -11.63
C TYR A 64 5.52 -0.63 -11.63
N THR A 65 5.79 -1.91 -11.41
CA THR A 65 7.15 -2.46 -11.47
C THR A 65 7.75 -2.32 -12.87
N ALA A 66 7.00 -2.61 -13.93
CA ALA A 66 7.48 -2.44 -15.30
C ALA A 66 7.86 -0.98 -15.59
N LYS A 67 7.05 -0.02 -15.14
CA LYS A 67 7.32 1.42 -15.28
C LYS A 67 8.59 1.85 -14.53
N LEU A 68 8.82 1.34 -13.32
CA LEU A 68 10.07 1.60 -12.59
C LEU A 68 11.31 1.06 -13.32
N VAL A 69 11.21 -0.12 -13.94
CA VAL A 69 12.31 -0.69 -14.73
C VAL A 69 12.59 0.16 -15.97
N GLU A 70 11.54 0.67 -16.64
CA GLU A 70 11.67 1.59 -17.76
C GLU A 70 12.42 2.88 -17.34
N PHE A 71 12.04 3.47 -16.20
CA PHE A 71 12.71 4.66 -15.67
C PHE A 71 14.16 4.39 -15.27
N MET A 72 14.44 3.24 -14.65
CA MET A 72 15.80 2.86 -14.33
C MET A 72 16.66 2.79 -15.59
N LYS A 73 16.16 2.16 -16.66
CA LYS A 73 16.86 2.09 -17.95
C LYS A 73 17.10 3.49 -18.52
N ALA A 74 16.08 4.34 -18.57
CA ALA A 74 16.20 5.70 -19.09
C ALA A 74 17.23 6.53 -18.29
N ASN A 75 17.17 6.45 -16.95
CA ASN A 75 18.07 7.18 -16.06
C ASN A 75 19.51 6.67 -16.19
N THR A 76 19.72 5.36 -16.27
CA THR A 76 21.06 4.78 -16.48
C THR A 76 21.63 5.20 -17.84
N SER A 77 20.85 5.14 -18.91
CA SER A 77 21.29 5.61 -20.22
C SER A 77 21.69 7.08 -20.19
N ALA A 78 20.85 7.95 -19.61
CA ALA A 78 21.14 9.38 -19.49
C ALA A 78 22.44 9.67 -18.73
N GLN A 79 22.72 8.90 -17.66
CA GLN A 79 23.96 9.04 -16.89
C GLN A 79 25.20 8.54 -17.64
N LEU A 80 25.07 7.44 -18.39
CA LEU A 80 26.15 6.95 -19.24
C LEU A 80 26.46 7.93 -20.38
N ASP A 81 25.44 8.47 -21.03
CA ASP A 81 25.58 9.48 -22.09
C ASP A 81 26.24 10.75 -21.56
N PHE A 82 25.85 11.20 -20.35
CA PHE A 82 26.47 12.33 -19.68
C PHE A 82 27.95 12.08 -19.36
N ALA A 83 28.28 10.90 -18.82
CA ALA A 83 29.65 10.51 -18.53
C ALA A 83 30.50 10.44 -19.80
N GLN A 84 29.97 9.86 -20.89
CA GLN A 84 30.65 9.79 -22.18
C GLN A 84 30.96 11.19 -22.74
N GLN A 85 29.99 12.11 -22.66
CA GLN A 85 30.18 13.48 -23.11
C GLN A 85 31.24 14.20 -22.27
N LEU A 86 31.23 14.03 -20.94
CA LEU A 86 32.24 14.61 -20.04
C LEU A 86 33.68 14.20 -20.39
N PHE A 87 33.91 12.91 -20.74
CA PHE A 87 35.25 12.44 -21.11
C PHE A 87 35.80 13.08 -22.40
N GLY A 88 34.93 13.60 -23.27
CA GLY A 88 35.31 14.23 -24.53
C GLY A 88 35.67 15.71 -24.45
N LEU A 89 35.39 16.37 -23.32
CA LEU A 89 35.53 17.83 -23.17
C LEU A 89 36.97 18.24 -22.90
N LYS A 90 37.35 19.44 -23.39
CA LYS A 90 38.73 19.96 -23.26
C LYS A 90 38.84 21.15 -22.31
N SER A 91 37.70 21.71 -21.88
CA SER A 91 37.68 22.87 -20.99
C SER A 91 36.66 22.74 -19.85
N PRO A 92 36.92 23.37 -18.68
CA PRO A 92 35.95 23.44 -17.58
C PRO A 92 34.65 24.17 -17.93
N ALA A 93 34.69 25.14 -18.86
CA ALA A 93 33.51 25.90 -19.27
C ALA A 93 32.52 25.01 -20.03
N GLU A 94 32.99 24.19 -20.97
CA GLU A 94 32.18 23.18 -21.67
C GLU A 94 31.58 22.16 -20.69
N ALA A 95 32.34 21.76 -19.66
CA ALA A 95 31.88 20.82 -18.64
C ALA A 95 30.74 21.41 -17.79
N LEU A 96 30.82 22.69 -17.43
CA LEU A 96 29.75 23.39 -16.71
C LEU A 96 28.49 23.54 -17.57
N GLU A 97 28.65 23.86 -18.85
CA GLU A 97 27.52 23.93 -19.79
C GLU A 97 26.82 22.56 -19.90
N LEU A 98 27.59 21.49 -20.12
CA LEU A 98 27.05 20.13 -20.16
C LEU A 98 26.35 19.75 -18.84
N TRP A 99 26.96 20.06 -17.69
CA TRP A 99 26.40 19.75 -16.37
C TRP A 99 25.08 20.50 -16.11
N THR A 100 25.03 21.79 -16.41
CA THR A 100 23.79 22.59 -16.24
C THR A 100 22.68 22.12 -17.18
N GLY A 101 23.01 21.79 -18.43
CA GLY A 101 22.08 21.21 -19.40
C GLY A 101 21.53 19.87 -18.92
N HIS A 102 22.41 18.94 -18.55
CA HIS A 102 22.02 17.63 -18.01
C HIS A 102 21.14 17.76 -16.77
N THR A 103 21.50 18.63 -15.83
CA THR A 103 20.72 18.85 -14.61
C THR A 103 19.31 19.35 -14.90
N ARG A 104 19.16 20.30 -15.84
CA ARG A 104 17.84 20.79 -16.26
C ARG A 104 16.99 19.67 -16.85
N THR A 105 17.55 18.91 -17.78
CA THR A 105 16.85 17.77 -18.41
C THR A 105 16.47 16.70 -17.38
N GLN A 106 17.34 16.40 -16.42
CA GLN A 106 17.05 15.43 -15.36
C GLN A 106 15.93 15.90 -14.43
N LEU A 107 15.83 17.21 -14.14
CA LEU A 107 14.73 17.77 -13.36
C LEU A 107 13.39 17.65 -14.10
N GLU A 108 13.35 18.02 -15.38
CA GLU A 108 12.15 17.88 -16.22
C GLU A 108 11.73 16.41 -16.33
N THR A 109 12.69 15.52 -16.54
CA THR A 109 12.48 14.06 -16.60
C THR A 109 11.90 13.54 -15.28
N PHE A 110 12.48 13.93 -14.14
CA PHE A 110 11.99 13.51 -12.83
C PHE A 110 10.56 13.99 -12.57
N GLN A 111 10.22 15.23 -12.94
CA GLN A 111 8.86 15.74 -12.83
C GLN A 111 7.87 14.94 -13.69
N SER A 112 8.26 14.60 -14.93
CA SER A 112 7.45 13.73 -15.81
C SER A 112 7.25 12.34 -15.21
N GLN A 113 8.34 11.70 -14.76
CA GLN A 113 8.31 10.37 -14.14
C GLN A 113 7.42 10.35 -12.89
N ALA A 114 7.49 11.39 -12.04
CA ALA A 114 6.63 11.52 -10.87
C ALA A 114 5.15 11.65 -11.24
N LYS A 115 4.84 12.43 -12.28
CA LYS A 115 3.47 12.59 -12.79
C LYS A 115 2.93 11.28 -13.35
N GLU A 116 3.72 10.56 -14.15
CA GLU A 116 3.36 9.25 -14.69
C GLU A 116 3.07 8.22 -13.57
N LEU A 117 3.88 8.19 -12.51
CA LEU A 117 3.63 7.29 -11.37
C LEU A 117 2.37 7.67 -10.60
N ALA A 118 2.09 8.97 -10.45
CA ALA A 118 0.87 9.44 -9.81
C ALA A 118 -0.37 9.03 -10.62
N GLU A 119 -0.36 9.25 -11.94
CA GLU A 119 -1.43 8.85 -12.85
C GLU A 119 -1.63 7.33 -12.85
N LEU A 120 -0.53 6.55 -12.88
CA LEU A 120 -0.58 5.10 -12.80
C LEU A 120 -1.21 4.63 -11.47
N THR A 121 -0.79 5.22 -10.35
CA THR A 121 -1.32 4.88 -9.01
C THR A 121 -2.82 5.20 -8.92
N GLN A 122 -3.24 6.37 -9.40
CA GLN A 122 -4.65 6.75 -9.45
C GLN A 122 -5.47 5.78 -10.30
N ARG A 123 -4.95 5.39 -11.47
CA ARG A 123 -5.59 4.42 -12.35
C ARG A 123 -5.72 3.06 -11.68
N VAL A 124 -4.66 2.53 -11.08
CA VAL A 124 -4.69 1.24 -10.37
C VAL A 124 -5.68 1.27 -9.21
N ALA A 125 -5.72 2.35 -8.43
CA ALA A 125 -6.69 2.51 -7.36
C ALA A 125 -8.14 2.51 -7.89
N ALA A 126 -8.40 3.22 -8.99
CA ALA A 126 -9.72 3.23 -9.64
C ALA A 126 -10.11 1.83 -10.14
N GLU A 127 -9.24 1.19 -10.92
CA GLU A 127 -9.44 -0.16 -11.48
C GLU A 127 -9.65 -1.23 -10.40
N THR A 128 -9.08 -1.04 -9.20
CA THR A 128 -9.25 -1.95 -8.06
C THR A 128 -10.63 -1.79 -7.40
N VAL A 129 -11.22 -0.59 -7.41
CA VAL A 129 -12.53 -0.32 -6.78
C VAL A 129 -13.70 -0.54 -7.76
N GLU A 130 -13.47 -0.46 -9.07
CA GLU A 130 -14.50 -0.67 -10.09
C GLU A 130 -15.28 -2.00 -9.97
N PRO A 131 -14.66 -3.18 -9.70
CA PRO A 131 -15.39 -4.43 -9.51
C PRO A 131 -16.42 -4.38 -8.38
N ILE A 132 -16.12 -3.61 -7.32
CA ILE A 132 -17.00 -3.43 -6.16
C ILE A 132 -18.21 -2.57 -6.55
N LYS A 133 -17.97 -1.44 -7.24
CA LYS A 133 -19.04 -0.56 -7.75
C LYS A 133 -19.95 -1.28 -8.76
N ALA A 134 -19.35 -2.03 -9.69
CA ALA A 134 -20.06 -2.82 -10.69
C ALA A 134 -20.92 -3.92 -10.06
N SER A 135 -20.48 -4.48 -8.93
CA SER A 135 -21.29 -5.45 -8.20
C SER A 135 -22.44 -4.76 -7.45
N ALA A 136 -22.20 -3.65 -6.75
CA ALA A 136 -23.23 -2.90 -6.03
C ALA A 136 -24.36 -2.38 -6.94
N SER A 137 -24.01 -1.91 -8.14
CA SER A 137 -24.98 -1.42 -9.15
C SER A 137 -25.85 -2.53 -9.75
N LYS A 138 -25.44 -3.80 -9.70
CA LYS A 138 -26.31 -4.93 -10.08
C LYS A 138 -27.44 -5.18 -9.08
N PHE A 139 -27.25 -4.81 -7.81
CA PHE A 139 -28.24 -4.99 -6.74
C PHE A 139 -29.12 -3.75 -6.54
N TYR A 140 -28.67 -2.57 -6.97
CA TYR A 140 -29.47 -1.35 -7.06
C TYR A 140 -29.85 -1.07 -8.52
N LYS A 141 -30.92 -1.70 -9.02
CA LYS A 141 -31.66 -1.11 -10.14
C LYS A 141 -32.41 0.13 -9.62
N PRO A 142 -32.34 1.29 -10.28
CA PRO A 142 -33.24 2.40 -9.97
C PRO A 142 -34.67 1.89 -10.13
N ALA A 143 -35.53 2.15 -9.15
CA ALA A 143 -36.96 1.90 -9.30
C ALA A 143 -37.46 2.65 -10.55
N ALA A 144 -38.09 1.91 -11.46
CA ALA A 144 -38.78 2.47 -12.62
C ALA A 144 -40.03 3.25 -12.19
#